data_AF-A0A820KS53-F1
#
_entry.id   AF-A0A820KS53-F1
#
_cell.length_a   1.000
_cell.length_b   1.000
_cell.length_c   1.000
_cell.angle_alpha   90.00
_cell.angle_beta   90.00
_cell.angle_gamma   90.00
#
_symmetry.space_group_name_H-M   'P 1'
#
loop_
_entity.id
_entity.type
_entity.pdbx_description
1 polymer ?
#
loop_
_entity_poly.entity_id
_entity_poly.type
_entity_poly.pdbx_seq_one_letter_code
_entity_poly.pdbx_strand_id
1 'polypeptide(L)'
;MKMILRPLFDNFSRSTTFLNGGDFIQKLQYYCIQLDLLQPKTYFATFKIHDLYMKISHSVLLEALNIFLVNPLVNGRHQKLSSDAIQELTAIVLQNNVCN
;
A
#
# COMPACT_ATOMS: atom_id res chain seq x y z
N MET A 1 -15.03 -0.05 8.35
CA MET A 1 -13.62 0.02 7.91
C MET A 1 -13.35 -0.70 6.59
N LYS A 2 -13.71 -1.99 6.41
CA LYS A 2 -13.41 -2.77 5.18
C LYS A 2 -13.96 -2.21 3.87
N MET A 3 -15.12 -1.52 3.87
CA MET A 3 -15.71 -0.95 2.65
C MET A 3 -15.00 0.31 2.13
N ILE A 4 -14.25 1.03 2.98
CA ILE A 4 -13.66 2.32 2.63
C ILE A 4 -12.32 2.12 1.94
N LEU A 5 -11.51 1.21 2.48
CA LEU A 5 -10.17 0.93 1.94
C LEU A 5 -10.24 0.19 0.62
N ARG A 6 -11.28 -0.62 0.38
CA ARG A 6 -11.36 -1.46 -0.82
C ARG A 6 -11.30 -0.69 -2.14
N PRO A 7 -12.15 0.32 -2.41
CA PRO A 7 -12.08 1.09 -3.66
C PRO A 7 -10.78 1.91 -3.77
N LEU A 8 -10.23 2.40 -2.66
CA LEU A 8 -8.96 3.13 -2.65
C LEU A 8 -7.78 2.21 -2.98
N PHE A 9 -7.75 1.05 -2.34
CA PHE A 9 -6.78 -0.01 -2.59
C PHE A 9 -6.86 -0.50 -4.04
N ASP A 10 -8.08 -0.70 -4.54
CA ASP A 10 -8.31 -1.19 -5.90
C ASP A 10 -7.80 -0.20 -6.97
N ASN A 11 -7.86 1.11 -6.71
CA ASN A 11 -7.43 2.13 -7.65
C ASN A 11 -5.91 2.41 -7.62
N PHE A 12 -5.27 2.39 -6.44
CA PHE A 12 -3.89 2.88 -6.30
C PHE A 12 -2.86 1.81 -5.99
N SER A 13 -3.27 0.70 -5.38
CA SER A 13 -2.33 -0.30 -4.82
C SER A 13 -2.52 -1.69 -5.41
N ARG A 14 -3.67 -2.01 -6.01
CA ARG A 14 -3.97 -3.36 -6.52
C ARG A 14 -2.99 -3.84 -7.60
N SER A 15 -2.51 -2.95 -8.46
CA SER A 15 -1.56 -3.28 -9.53
C SER A 15 -0.18 -3.66 -8.99
N THR A 16 0.22 -3.13 -7.84
CA THR A 16 1.54 -3.35 -7.22
C THR A 16 1.50 -4.25 -5.99
N THR A 17 0.31 -4.56 -5.46
CA THR A 17 0.14 -5.43 -4.29
C THR A 17 -0.04 -6.88 -4.73
N PHE A 18 0.65 -7.80 -4.05
CA PHE A 18 0.36 -9.23 -4.13
C PHE A 18 -0.49 -9.63 -2.93
N LEU A 19 -1.70 -10.12 -3.19
CA LEU A 19 -2.65 -10.45 -2.11
C LEU A 19 -2.32 -11.78 -1.41
N ASN A 20 -1.80 -12.74 -2.17
CA ASN A 20 -1.38 -14.06 -1.69
C ASN A 20 -0.55 -14.75 -2.78
N GLY A 21 -0.08 -15.98 -2.50
CA GLY A 21 0.71 -16.76 -3.45
C GLY A 21 -0.01 -17.06 -4.77
N GLY A 22 -1.34 -17.25 -4.75
CA GLY A 22 -2.13 -17.49 -5.97
C GLY A 22 -2.20 -16.26 -6.88
N ASP A 23 -2.47 -15.08 -6.30
CA ASP A 23 -2.47 -13.79 -7.01
C ASP A 23 -1.08 -13.48 -7.60
N PHE A 24 -0.02 -13.79 -6.87
CA PHE A 24 1.35 -13.68 -7.36
C PHE A 24 1.60 -14.57 -8.58
N ILE A 25 1.25 -15.87 -8.52
CA ILE A 25 1.46 -16.81 -9.63
C ILE A 25 0.68 -16.34 -10.87
N GLN A 26 -0.57 -15.88 -10.72
CA GLN A 26 -1.37 -15.40 -11.85
C GLN A 26 -0.75 -14.15 -12.51
N LYS A 27 -0.31 -13.17 -11.71
CA LYS A 27 0.36 -11.96 -12.22
C LYS A 27 1.68 -12.29 -12.89
N LEU A 28 2.45 -13.22 -12.32
CA LEU A 28 3.69 -13.70 -12.92
C LEU A 28 3.43 -14.43 -14.24
N GLN A 29 2.41 -15.29 -14.30
CA GLN A 29 2.01 -15.96 -15.54
C GLN A 29 1.58 -14.97 -16.61
N TYR A 30 0.82 -13.92 -16.26
CA TYR A 30 0.49 -12.85 -17.19
C TYR A 30 1.75 -12.16 -17.73
N TYR A 31 2.68 -11.81 -16.85
CA TYR A 31 3.96 -11.20 -17.23
C TYR A 31 4.80 -12.10 -18.16
N CYS A 32 4.88 -13.40 -17.87
CA CYS A 32 5.67 -14.35 -18.64
C CYS A 32 5.02 -14.72 -19.99
N ILE A 33 3.72 -15.01 -19.99
CA ILE A 33 3.03 -15.64 -21.13
C ILE A 33 2.36 -14.59 -22.02
N GLN A 34 1.69 -13.61 -21.43
CA GLN A 34 0.88 -12.65 -22.20
C GLN A 34 1.72 -11.46 -22.69
N LEU A 35 2.76 -11.09 -21.96
CA LEU A 35 3.63 -9.96 -22.32
C LEU A 35 4.97 -10.38 -22.93
N ASP A 36 5.33 -11.68 -22.85
CA ASP A 36 6.61 -12.24 -23.33
C ASP A 36 7.85 -11.49 -22.79
N LEU A 37 7.75 -10.96 -21.56
CA LEU A 37 8.79 -10.11 -20.96
C LEU A 37 9.84 -10.92 -20.18
N LEU A 38 9.64 -12.23 -20.00
CA LEU A 38 10.59 -13.09 -19.33
C LEU A 38 11.57 -13.69 -20.34
N GLN A 39 12.66 -12.96 -20.60
CA GLN A 39 13.67 -13.39 -21.55
C GLN A 39 14.65 -14.40 -20.93
N PRO A 40 15.37 -15.21 -21.72
CA PRO A 40 16.41 -16.12 -21.22
C PRO A 40 17.52 -15.43 -20.42
N LYS A 41 17.67 -14.10 -20.56
CA LYS A 41 18.64 -13.27 -19.83
C LYS A 41 18.04 -12.56 -18.62
N THR A 42 16.80 -12.88 -18.23
CA THR A 42 16.18 -12.31 -17.03
C THR A 42 16.82 -12.91 -15.77
N TYR A 43 17.38 -12.04 -14.93
CA TYR A 43 17.95 -12.44 -13.64
C TYR A 43 16.96 -12.11 -12.52
N PHE A 44 16.77 -13.08 -11.61
CA PHE A 44 15.97 -12.87 -10.41
C PHE A 44 16.86 -12.46 -9.25
N ALA A 45 16.48 -11.37 -8.57
CA ALA A 45 17.10 -10.93 -7.34
C ALA A 45 16.09 -11.03 -6.19
N THR A 46 16.53 -11.59 -5.06
CA THR A 46 15.71 -11.71 -3.86
C THR A 46 16.29 -10.82 -2.77
N PHE A 47 15.47 -9.90 -2.27
CA PHE A 47 15.81 -9.06 -1.13
C PHE A 47 14.98 -9.50 0.07
N LYS A 48 15.63 -9.66 1.23
CA LYS A 48 14.95 -9.93 2.50
C LYS A 48 15.03 -8.70 3.38
N ILE A 49 13.88 -8.11 3.67
CA ILE A 49 13.79 -6.98 4.61
C ILE A 49 13.43 -7.55 5.98
N HIS A 50 14.36 -7.45 6.93
CA HIS A 50 14.12 -7.77 8.33
C HIS A 50 13.44 -6.60 9.03
N ASP A 51 12.50 -6.89 9.93
CA ASP A 51 11.84 -5.93 10.83
C ASP A 51 11.23 -4.73 10.09
N LEU A 52 10.55 -4.99 8.97
CA LEU A 52 9.94 -3.96 8.11
C LEU A 52 9.11 -2.96 8.94
N TYR A 53 8.29 -3.46 9.86
CA TYR A 53 7.43 -2.61 10.69
C TYR A 53 8.20 -1.74 11.70
N MET A 54 9.40 -2.14 12.12
CA MET A 54 10.24 -1.33 13.00
C MET A 54 11.12 -0.33 12.24
N LYS A 55 11.31 -0.54 10.92
CA LYS A 55 12.19 0.28 10.09
C LYS A 55 11.47 1.43 9.38
N ILE A 56 10.15 1.40 9.33
CA ILE A 56 9.36 2.48 8.73
C ILE A 56 9.07 3.51 9.82
N SER A 57 9.55 4.75 9.64
CA SER A 57 9.23 5.83 10.57
C SER A 57 7.75 6.21 10.48
N HIS A 58 7.17 6.65 11.60
CA HIS A 58 5.79 7.12 11.63
C HIS A 58 5.56 8.30 10.69
N SER A 59 6.56 9.17 10.49
CA SER A 59 6.46 10.27 9.52
C SER A 59 6.25 9.77 8.09
N VAL A 60 6.97 8.71 7.68
CA VAL A 60 6.83 8.11 6.35
C VAL A 60 5.48 7.41 6.19
N LEU A 61 4.96 6.77 7.24
CA LEU A 61 3.61 6.20 7.22
C LEU A 61 2.53 7.27 7.08
N LEU A 62 2.67 8.39 7.80
CA LEU A 62 1.73 9.50 7.72
C LEU A 62 1.78 10.21 6.36
N GLU A 63 2.97 10.36 5.78
CA GLU A 63 3.15 10.90 4.44
C GLU A 63 2.52 9.99 3.37
N ALA A 64 2.79 8.68 3.44
CA ALA A 64 2.19 7.71 2.54
C ALA A 64 0.66 7.67 2.66
N LEU A 65 0.13 7.77 3.89
CA LEU A 65 -1.31 7.88 4.14
C LEU A 65 -1.88 9.16 3.53
N ASN A 66 -1.21 10.30 3.70
CA ASN A 66 -1.67 11.56 3.14
C ASN A 66 -1.72 11.52 1.61
N ILE A 67 -0.67 11.01 0.96
CA ILE A 67 -0.63 10.78 -0.49
C ILE A 67 -1.79 9.88 -0.93
N PHE A 68 -2.06 8.83 -0.15
CA PHE A 68 -3.14 7.88 -0.43
C PHE A 68 -4.54 8.48 -0.23
N LEU A 69 -4.72 9.45 0.67
CA LEU A 69 -6.01 10.08 0.96
C LEU A 69 -6.31 11.31 0.10
N VAL A 70 -5.30 12.07 -0.30
CA VAL A 70 -5.47 13.32 -1.07
C VAL A 70 -5.87 13.06 -2.52
N ASN A 71 -5.36 11.98 -3.12
CA ASN A 71 -5.57 11.68 -4.54
C ASN A 71 -6.97 11.14 -4.92
N PRO A 72 -7.61 10.27 -4.10
CA PRO A 72 -8.93 9.71 -4.40
C PRO A 72 -10.13 10.53 -3.89
N LEU A 73 -9.95 11.38 -2.87
CA LEU A 73 -11.05 12.12 -2.26
C LEU A 73 -11.25 13.41 -3.04
N VAL A 74 -12.22 13.41 -3.97
CA VAL A 74 -12.58 14.55 -4.86
C VAL A 74 -12.76 15.89 -4.11
N ASN A 75 -13.05 15.86 -2.80
CA ASN A 75 -13.18 17.04 -1.93
C ASN A 75 -12.24 17.04 -0.71
N GLY A 76 -11.19 16.20 -0.67
CA GLY A 76 -10.31 16.04 0.50
C GLY A 76 -11.02 15.53 1.75
N ARG A 77 -12.20 14.92 1.58
CA ARG A 77 -13.09 14.48 2.66
C ARG A 77 -13.62 13.09 2.41
N HIS A 78 -13.61 12.27 3.45
CA HIS A 78 -14.30 11.01 3.50
C HIS A 78 -15.42 11.10 4.56
N GLN A 79 -16.68 11.07 4.11
CA GLN A 79 -17.85 11.37 4.95
C GLN A 79 -17.73 12.76 5.61
N LYS A 80 -17.73 12.84 6.95
CA LYS A 80 -17.58 14.09 7.73
C LYS A 80 -16.13 14.42 8.11
N LEU A 81 -15.17 13.56 7.75
CA LEU A 81 -13.76 13.71 8.14
C LEU A 81 -12.91 14.18 6.96
N SER A 82 -12.10 15.20 7.16
CA SER A 82 -11.06 15.60 6.19
C SER A 82 -9.89 14.61 6.21
N SER A 83 -9.12 14.57 5.13
CA SER A 83 -7.82 13.88 5.09
C SER A 83 -6.94 14.30 6.27
N ASP A 84 -6.94 15.59 6.60
CA ASP A 84 -6.18 16.16 7.73
C ASP A 84 -6.61 15.55 9.06
N ALA A 85 -7.93 15.42 9.30
CA ALA A 85 -8.46 14.81 10.52
C ALA A 85 -8.10 13.32 10.61
N ILE A 86 -8.09 12.59 9.48
CA ILE A 86 -7.68 11.18 9.44
C ILE A 86 -6.18 11.04 9.69
N GLN A 87 -5.37 11.96 9.14
CA GLN A 87 -3.92 12.00 9.36
C GLN A 87 -3.59 12.29 10.83
N GLU A 88 -4.26 13.26 11.44
CA GLU A 88 -4.08 13.62 12.85
C GLU A 88 -4.48 12.48 13.79
N LEU A 89 -5.63 11.83 13.55
CA LEU A 89 -6.04 10.66 14.30
C LEU A 89 -5.05 9.50 14.15
N THR A 90 -4.53 9.29 12.95
CA THR A 90 -3.52 8.24 12.71
C THR A 90 -2.21 8.58 13.40
N ALA A 91 -1.80 9.85 13.42
CA ALA A 91 -0.60 10.29 14.13
C ALA A 91 -0.72 10.05 15.63
N ILE A 92 -1.88 10.35 16.22
CA ILE A 92 -2.19 10.06 17.63
C ILE A 92 -2.11 8.55 17.90
N VAL A 93 -2.70 7.71 17.05
CA VAL A 93 -2.65 6.25 17.20
C VAL A 93 -1.21 5.74 17.10
N LEU A 94 -0.44 6.18 16.10
CA LEU A 94 0.95 5.77 15.93
C LEU A 94 1.83 6.21 17.11
N GLN A 95 1.65 7.44 17.61
CA GLN A 95 2.38 7.94 18.78
C GLN A 95 2.05 7.17 20.06
N ASN A 96 0.79 6.77 20.26
CA ASN A 96 0.35 6.07 21.46
C ASN A 96 0.60 4.55 21.43
N ASN A 97 0.88 3.96 20.27
CA ASN A 97 1.20 2.53 20.13
C ASN A 97 2.72 2.23 20.17
N VAL A 98 3.56 3.19 20.57
CA VAL A 98 5.03 3.00 20.67
C VAL A 98 5.46 2.05 21.81
N CYS A 99 4.54 1.62 22.68
CA CYS A 99 4.84 0.66 23.75
C CYS A 99 3.78 -0.44 23.82
N ASN A 100 3.93 -1.49 23.01
CA ASN A 100 3.56 -2.87 23.33
C ASN A 100 4.37 -3.84 22.46
#